data_AF-A0A444WED0-F1
#
_entry.id   AF-A0A444WED0-F1
#
_cell.length_a   1.000
_cell.length_b   1.000
_cell.length_c   1.000
_cell.angle_alpha   90.00
_cell.angle_beta   90.00
_cell.angle_gamma   90.00
#
_symmetry.space_group_name_H-M   'P 1'
#
loop_
_entity.id
_entity.type
_entity.pdbx_description
1 polymer ?
#
loop_
_entity_poly.entity_id
_entity_poly.type
_entity_poly.pdbx_seq_one_letter_code
_entity_poly.pdbx_strand_id
1 'polypeptide(L)'
;MKIVDHKPALFKEGEKAKIAEKFPIGHYRVPMYVRGKTVLIVKNLGRHINPELEAFGKNAGDEEWYYQVTIPQKELWPDYEGKDDDLLEIEVFEPWLDPINNAL
;
A
#
# COMPACT_ATOMS: atom_id res chain seq x y z
N MET A 1 -11.91 -4.76 28.49
CA MET A 1 -11.38 -4.72 27.12
C MET A 1 -11.94 -3.47 26.47
N LYS A 2 -11.12 -2.45 26.17
CA LYS A 2 -11.61 -1.28 25.44
C LYS A 2 -11.80 -1.73 23.99
N ILE A 3 -13.02 -1.63 23.47
CA ILE A 3 -13.24 -1.74 22.03
C ILE A 3 -12.70 -0.42 21.47
N VAL A 4 -11.57 -0.49 20.78
CA VAL A 4 -11.07 0.66 20.02
C VAL A 4 -11.83 0.63 18.70
N ASP A 5 -12.59 1.69 18.43
CA ASP A 5 -13.30 1.83 17.17
C ASP A 5 -12.28 2.15 16.07
N HIS A 6 -12.25 1.34 15.02
CA HIS A 6 -11.30 1.47 13.93
C HIS A 6 -12.04 1.79 12.65
N LYS A 7 -11.45 2.66 11.83
CA LYS A 7 -12.01 2.96 10.52
C LYS A 7 -12.13 1.66 9.71
N PRO A 8 -13.22 1.47 8.96
CA PRO A 8 -13.35 0.32 8.07
C PRO A 8 -12.25 0.36 7.00
N ALA A 9 -11.83 -0.82 6.53
CA ALA A 9 -10.88 -0.95 5.42
C ALA A 9 -11.43 -0.23 4.18
N LEU A 10 -10.61 0.59 3.55
CA LEU A 10 -11.01 1.40 2.39
C LEU A 10 -11.08 0.58 1.11
N PHE A 11 -10.22 -0.43 0.98
CA PHE A 11 -10.08 -1.23 -0.24
C PHE A 11 -10.48 -2.68 -0.05
N LYS A 12 -10.95 -3.30 -1.14
CA LYS A 12 -11.30 -4.73 -1.24
C LYS A 12 -10.43 -5.46 -2.25
N GLU A 13 -10.35 -6.78 -2.12
CA GLU A 13 -9.68 -7.64 -3.09
C GLU A 13 -10.26 -7.46 -4.50
N GLY A 14 -9.38 -7.38 -5.50
CA GLY A 14 -9.73 -7.11 -6.89
C GLY A 14 -9.90 -5.62 -7.24
N GLU A 15 -9.90 -4.70 -6.27
CA GLU A 15 -9.93 -3.27 -6.55
C GLU A 15 -8.57 -2.74 -7.00
N LYS A 16 -8.58 -1.65 -7.77
CA LYS A 16 -7.36 -0.91 -8.10
C LYS A 16 -7.19 0.26 -7.14
N ALA A 17 -5.96 0.48 -6.72
CA ALA A 17 -5.54 1.65 -5.94
C ALA A 17 -4.33 2.31 -6.59
N LYS A 18 -4.00 3.53 -6.20
CA LYS A 18 -2.75 4.20 -6.59
C LYS A 18 -1.84 4.28 -5.36
N ILE A 19 -0.57 3.90 -5.49
CA ILE A 19 0.39 4.18 -4.42
C ILE A 19 0.66 5.69 -4.41
N ALA A 20 0.47 6.31 -3.25
CA ALA A 20 0.65 7.74 -3.04
C ALA A 20 2.08 8.18 -3.42
N GLU A 21 2.16 9.27 -4.19
CA GLU A 21 3.43 9.90 -4.56
C GLU A 21 3.82 10.93 -3.50
N LYS A 22 4.29 10.45 -2.34
CA LYS A 22 4.71 11.30 -1.22
C LYS A 22 6.14 11.00 -0.77
N PHE A 23 6.82 12.01 -0.21
CA PHE A 23 8.20 11.93 0.28
C PHE A 23 8.31 12.54 1.69
N PRO A 24 7.62 11.95 2.70
CA PRO A 24 7.67 12.47 4.05
C PRO A 24 9.07 12.30 4.66
N ILE A 25 9.38 13.09 5.68
CA ILE A 25 10.56 12.85 6.52
C ILE A 25 10.18 11.79 7.56
N GLY A 26 10.92 10.69 7.61
CA GLY A 26 10.70 9.64 8.61
C GLY A 26 11.01 8.23 8.10
N HIS A 27 10.58 7.24 8.87
CA HIS A 27 10.62 5.83 8.47
C HIS A 27 9.35 5.49 7.69
N TYR A 28 9.51 4.79 6.57
CA TYR A 28 8.42 4.22 5.78
C TYR A 28 8.95 3.01 5.01
N ARG A 29 8.04 2.13 4.59
CA ARG A 29 8.39 0.86 3.94
C ARG A 29 7.96 0.77 2.47
N VAL A 30 7.41 1.86 1.90
CA VAL A 30 7.02 1.91 0.50
C VAL A 30 8.20 2.33 -0.38
N PRO A 31 8.72 1.45 -1.26
CA PRO A 31 9.86 1.76 -2.11
C PRO A 31 9.58 2.92 -3.08
N MET A 32 10.63 3.64 -3.49
CA MET A 32 10.49 4.77 -4.42
C MET A 32 9.92 4.36 -5.78
N TYR A 33 10.35 3.22 -6.31
CA TYR A 33 10.01 2.79 -7.68
C TYR A 33 8.54 2.41 -7.87
N VAL A 34 7.79 2.19 -6.79
CA VAL A 34 6.34 1.89 -6.85
C VAL A 34 5.46 3.12 -6.63
N ARG A 35 6.03 4.27 -6.20
CA ARG A 35 5.24 5.47 -5.90
C ARG A 35 4.62 6.03 -7.17
N GLY A 36 3.37 6.50 -7.06
CA GLY A 36 2.59 7.00 -8.17
C GLY A 36 2.04 5.90 -9.11
N LYS A 37 2.37 4.63 -8.90
CA LYS A 37 1.92 3.52 -9.74
C LYS A 37 0.54 3.03 -9.31
N THR A 38 -0.25 2.58 -10.28
CA THR A 38 -1.50 1.87 -10.04
C THR A 38 -1.21 0.42 -9.70
N VAL A 39 -1.91 -0.10 -8.70
CA VAL A 39 -1.74 -1.46 -8.18
C VAL A 39 -3.08 -2.17 -8.12
N LEU A 40 -3.07 -3.50 -8.16
CA LEU A 40 -4.23 -4.33 -7.87
C LEU A 40 -4.16 -4.82 -6.42
N ILE A 41 -5.25 -4.67 -5.66
CA ILE A 41 -5.37 -5.26 -4.32
C ILE A 41 -5.58 -6.77 -4.49
N VAL A 42 -4.59 -7.57 -4.06
CA VAL A 42 -4.67 -9.03 -4.11
C VAL A 42 -5.31 -9.57 -2.84
N LYS A 43 -4.94 -9.01 -1.68
CA LYS A 43 -5.40 -9.51 -0.38
C LYS A 43 -5.45 -8.41 0.67
N ASN A 44 -6.50 -8.40 1.49
CA ASN A 44 -6.49 -7.67 2.76
C ASN A 44 -5.82 -8.53 3.83
N LEU A 45 -4.70 -8.06 4.38
CA LEU A 45 -3.89 -8.77 5.38
C LEU A 45 -4.29 -8.46 6.82
N GLY A 46 -5.40 -7.74 7.02
CA GLY A 46 -5.88 -7.28 8.31
C GLY A 46 -5.16 -6.01 8.76
N ARG A 47 -5.10 -5.82 10.07
CA ARG A 47 -4.49 -4.64 10.70
C ARG A 47 -3.15 -5.02 11.33
N HIS A 48 -2.15 -4.16 11.14
CA HIS A 48 -0.79 -4.33 11.66
C HIS A 48 -0.28 -3.01 12.23
N ILE A 49 0.61 -3.09 13.22
CA ILE A 49 1.21 -1.91 13.86
C ILE A 49 1.83 -1.02 12.79
N ASN A 50 1.50 0.27 12.82
CA ASN A 50 2.04 1.26 11.90
C ASN A 50 3.56 1.42 12.12
N PRO A 51 4.41 0.97 11.18
CA PRO A 51 5.85 1.00 11.38
C PRO A 51 6.40 2.44 11.38
N GLU A 52 5.72 3.39 10.74
CA GLU A 52 6.23 4.76 10.57
C GLU A 52 6.29 5.52 11.89
N LEU A 53 5.28 5.31 12.74
CA LEU A 53 5.21 5.92 14.07
C LEU A 53 5.91 5.04 15.11
N GLU A 54 5.81 3.71 14.99
CA GLU A 54 6.42 2.76 15.93
C GLU A 54 7.94 2.86 15.93
N ALA A 55 8.56 3.13 14.76
CA ALA A 55 9.99 3.36 14.65
C ALA A 55 10.51 4.50 15.54
N PHE A 56 9.63 5.39 16.01
CA PHE A 56 9.94 6.49 16.93
C PHE A 56 9.21 6.37 18.28
N GLY A 57 8.52 5.25 18.54
CA GLY A 57 7.75 5.01 19.77
C GLY A 57 6.55 5.95 19.94
N LYS A 58 5.92 6.41 18.84
CA LYS A 58 4.93 7.50 18.86
C LYS A 58 3.46 7.08 18.81
N ASN A 59 3.16 5.81 18.62
CA ASN A 59 1.79 5.33 18.38
C ASN A 59 1.28 4.30 19.40
N ALA A 60 2.09 3.91 20.40
CA ALA A 60 1.68 2.92 21.41
C ALA A 60 1.01 1.67 20.82
N GLY A 61 1.43 1.23 19.63
CA GLY A 61 0.84 0.11 18.91
C GLY A 61 -0.40 0.41 18.05
N ASP A 62 -0.66 1.66 17.64
CA ASP A 62 -1.74 1.93 16.68
C ASP A 62 -1.52 1.13 15.39
N GLU A 63 -2.59 0.49 14.92
CA GLU A 63 -2.56 -0.38 13.75
C GLU A 63 -3.32 0.22 12.57
N GLU A 64 -2.77 0.01 11.39
CA GLU A 64 -3.31 0.43 10.09
C GLU A 64 -3.68 -0.80 9.26
N TRP A 65 -4.60 -0.65 8.32
CA TRP A 65 -4.91 -1.71 7.36
C TRP A 65 -3.71 -1.99 6.45
N TYR A 66 -3.48 -3.25 6.14
CA TYR A 66 -2.33 -3.71 5.37
C TYR A 66 -2.78 -4.59 4.21
N TYR A 67 -2.20 -4.37 3.04
CA TYR A 67 -2.65 -4.99 1.80
C TYR A 67 -1.49 -5.61 1.06
N GLN A 68 -1.70 -6.81 0.50
CA GLN A 68 -0.85 -7.34 -0.55
C GLN A 68 -1.33 -6.79 -1.88
N VAL A 69 -0.42 -6.20 -2.66
CA VAL A 69 -0.71 -5.59 -3.94
C VAL A 69 0.24 -6.08 -5.02
N THR A 70 -0.22 -6.04 -6.27
CA THR A 70 0.60 -6.39 -7.43
C THR A 70 0.70 -5.27 -8.46
N ILE A 71 1.85 -5.23 -9.14
CA ILE A 71 2.16 -4.30 -10.23
C ILE A 71 2.86 -5.09 -11.34
N PRO A 72 2.43 -4.99 -12.61
CA PRO A 72 3.17 -5.59 -13.71
C PRO A 72 4.59 -5.03 -13.80
N GLN A 73 5.61 -5.88 -13.98
CA GLN A 73 7.01 -5.44 -14.03
C GLN A 73 7.24 -4.40 -15.15
N LYS A 74 6.56 -4.53 -16.29
CA LYS A 74 6.62 -3.57 -17.41
C LYS A 74 6.07 -2.17 -17.08
N GLU A 75 5.20 -2.04 -16.09
CA GLU A 75 4.73 -0.74 -15.62
C GLU A 75 5.76 -0.06 -14.71
N LEU A 76 6.69 -0.81 -14.13
CA LEU A 76 7.78 -0.32 -13.30
C LEU A 76 9.00 0.02 -14.14
N TRP A 77 9.33 -0.84 -15.09
CA TRP A 77 10.58 -0.78 -15.86
C TRP A 77 10.26 -0.74 -17.37
N PRO A 78 10.48 0.40 -18.04
CA PRO A 78 10.20 0.54 -19.48
C PRO A 78 10.93 -0.47 -20.37
N ASP A 79 12.13 -0.90 -19.96
CA ASP A 79 12.97 -1.84 -20.69
C ASP A 79 12.88 -3.27 -20.12
N TYR A 80 11.73 -3.65 -19.54
CA TYR A 80 11.54 -5.00 -19.00
C TYR A 80 11.46 -6.05 -20.11
N GLU A 81 12.47 -6.93 -20.22
CA GLU A 81 12.55 -8.00 -21.23
C GLU A 81 11.99 -9.36 -20.75
N GLY A 82 11.43 -9.42 -19.53
CA GLY A 82 10.83 -10.63 -18.97
C GLY A 82 9.46 -10.96 -19.57
N LYS A 83 8.72 -11.88 -18.93
CA LYS A 83 7.39 -12.27 -19.43
C LYS A 83 6.37 -11.18 -19.14
N ASP A 84 5.38 -11.09 -20.02
CA ASP A 84 4.28 -10.12 -19.94
C ASP A 84 3.41 -10.25 -18.68
N ASP A 85 3.40 -11.43 -18.06
CA ASP A 85 2.66 -11.76 -16.86
C ASP A 85 3.50 -11.73 -15.58
N ASP A 86 4.76 -11.29 -15.64
CA ASP A 86 5.58 -11.10 -14.44
C ASP A 86 5.08 -9.90 -13.63
N LEU A 87 4.82 -10.16 -12.34
CA LEU A 87 4.33 -9.17 -11.39
C LEU A 87 5.38 -8.95 -10.29
N LEU A 88 5.51 -7.69 -9.87
CA LEU A 88 5.96 -7.40 -8.52
C LEU A 88 4.79 -7.64 -7.57
N GLU A 89 5.05 -8.35 -6.48
CA GLU A 89 4.16 -8.46 -5.33
C GLU A 89 4.82 -7.84 -4.10
N ILE A 90 4.14 -6.93 -3.44
CA ILE A 90 4.61 -6.26 -2.21
C ILE A 90 3.43 -5.98 -1.30
N GLU A 91 3.71 -5.75 -0.02
CA GLU A 91 2.72 -5.29 0.92
C GLU A 91 2.81 -3.79 1.19
N VAL A 92 1.65 -3.13 1.28
CA VAL A 92 1.51 -1.67 1.43
C VAL A 92 0.43 -1.36 2.46
N PHE A 93 0.75 -0.44 3.38
CA PHE A 93 -0.21 0.07 4.38
C PHE A 93 -1.20 1.05 3.74
N GLU A 94 -2.46 1.02 4.18
CA GLU A 94 -3.57 1.83 3.67
C GLU A 94 -3.26 3.34 3.52
N PRO A 95 -2.53 4.01 4.44
CA PRO A 95 -2.19 5.42 4.28
C PRO A 95 -1.30 5.75 3.07
N TRP A 96 -0.78 4.74 2.37
CA TRP A 96 -0.04 4.88 1.11
C TRP A 96 -0.86 4.51 -0.12
N LEU A 97 -2.13 4.16 0.03
CA LEU A 97 -3.02 3.81 -1.07
C LEU A 97 -4.11 4.88 -1.21
N ASP A 98 -4.17 5.48 -2.39
CA ASP A 98 -5.21 6.42 -2.77
C ASP A 98 -6.27 5.71 -3.64
N PRO A 99 -7.57 5.99 -3.44
CA PRO A 99 -8.61 5.57 -4.38
C PRO A 99 -8.35 6.12 -5.78
N ILE A 100 -8.57 5.28 -6.79
CA ILE A 100 -8.59 5.76 -8.17
C ILE A 100 -9.96 6.40 -8.40
N ASN A 101 -10.03 7.72 -8.28
CA ASN A 101 -11.22 8.46 -8.69
C ASN A 101 -11.35 8.36 -10.22
N ASN A 102 -12.30 7.56 -10.68
CA ASN A 102 -12.79 7.69 -12.05
C ASN A 102 -13.60 8.99 -12.09
N ALA A 103 -12.97 10.09 -12.51
CA ALA A 103 -13.74 11.24 -12.96
C ALA A 103 -14.56 10.78 -14.18
N LEU A 104 -15.88 10.84 -14.04
CA LEU A 104 -16.82 10.75 -15.16
C LEU A 104 -16.70 12.00 -16.05
#